data_AF-A0A822HDU2-F1
#
_entry.id   AF-A0A822HDU2-F1
#
_cell.length_a   1.000
_cell.length_b   1.000
_cell.length_c   1.000
_cell.angle_alpha   90.00
_cell.angle_beta   90.00
_cell.angle_gamma   90.00
#
_symmetry.space_group_name_H-M   'P 1'
#
loop_
_entity.id
_entity.type
_entity.pdbx_description
1 polymer ?
#
loop_
_entity_poly.entity_id
_entity_poly.type
_entity_poly.pdbx_seq_one_letter_code
_entity_poly.pdbx_strand_id
1 'polypeptide(L)'
;RQKQFYFYCEDEGKMTRETLESWMGNFDDERLPAKNTARRTQPFSSTEVTIEIDRKLVDVIPDLRTTDGKYNFTDGVGQISSDLNHMIHKSIGIHVEKGEYVSSVLQIRYGG
;
A
#
# COMPACT_ATOMS: atom_id res chain seq x y z
N ARG A 1 6.51 -20.00 4.41
CA ARG A 1 7.32 -18.77 4.20
C ARG A 1 7.29 -17.95 5.48
N GLN A 2 8.43 -17.71 6.14
CA GLN A 2 8.51 -16.76 7.25
C GLN A 2 8.28 -15.36 6.68
N LYS A 3 7.25 -14.67 7.16
CA LYS A 3 6.90 -13.31 6.73
C LYS A 3 6.95 -12.37 7.92
N GLN A 4 8.11 -12.32 8.58
CA GLN A 4 8.38 -11.40 9.68
C GLN A 4 9.18 -10.23 9.14
N PHE A 5 8.69 -9.02 9.36
CA PHE A 5 9.39 -7.79 9.04
C PHE A 5 10.15 -7.32 10.29
N TYR A 6 11.46 -7.12 10.15
CA TYR A 6 12.30 -6.51 11.17
C TYR A 6 13.13 -5.41 10.50
N PHE A 7 13.29 -4.30 11.21
CA PHE A 7 14.27 -3.29 10.83
C PHE A 7 15.57 -3.59 11.55
N TYR A 8 16.68 -3.64 10.81
CA TYR A 8 18.01 -3.84 11.35
C TYR A 8 18.90 -2.71 10.84
N CYS A 9 19.62 -2.06 11.75
CA CYS A 9 20.63 -1.07 11.43
C CYS A 9 21.91 -1.44 12.17
N GLU A 10 23.00 -1.64 11.43
CA GLU A 10 24.32 -1.99 11.95
C GLU A 10 25.17 -0.74 12.27
N ASP A 11 24.83 0.41 11.70
CA ASP A 11 25.60 1.65 11.82
C ASP A 11 25.16 2.46 13.06
N GLU A 12 26.05 2.58 14.05
CA GLU A 12 25.79 3.24 15.35
C GLU A 12 25.63 4.78 15.29
N GLY A 13 25.62 5.41 14.10
CA GLY A 13 25.59 6.87 14.01
C GLY A 13 24.79 7.51 12.88
N LYS A 14 24.28 6.74 11.90
CA LYS A 14 23.65 7.34 10.70
C LYS A 14 22.13 7.17 10.60
N MET A 15 21.57 6.15 11.23
CA MET A 15 20.12 5.94 11.22
C MET A 15 19.52 6.48 12.51
N THR A 16 18.87 7.63 12.40
CA THR A 16 18.08 8.17 13.52
C THR A 16 16.64 7.68 13.45
N ARG A 17 15.92 7.79 14.56
CA ARG A 17 14.47 7.56 14.60
C ARG A 17 13.76 8.41 13.54
N GLU A 18 14.15 9.68 13.42
CA GLU A 18 13.55 10.64 12.49
C GLU A 18 13.78 10.21 11.04
N THR A 19 14.96 9.65 10.73
CA THR A 19 15.28 9.13 9.40
C THR A 19 14.42 7.91 9.05
N LEU A 20 14.23 6.99 10.00
CA LEU A 20 13.32 5.84 9.82
C LEU A 20 11.86 6.27 9.69
N GLU A 21 11.41 7.21 10.52
CA GLU A 21 10.05 7.72 10.46
C GLU A 21 9.79 8.42 9.12
N SER A 22 10.72 9.26 8.65
CA SER A 22 10.63 9.90 7.34
C SER A 22 10.61 8.90 6.18
N TRP A 23 11.31 7.77 6.30
CA TRP A 23 11.26 6.69 5.31
C TRP A 23 9.92 5.94 5.35
N MET A 24 9.34 5.72 6.53
CA MET A 24 8.05 5.03 6.68
C MET A 24 6.87 5.85 6.14
N GLY A 25 6.94 7.19 6.21
CA GLY A 25 5.89 8.08 5.69
C GLY A 25 5.79 9.40 6.45
N ASN A 26 4.73 10.17 6.17
CA ASN A 26 4.41 11.39 6.90
C ASN A 26 3.32 11.10 7.95
N PHE A 27 3.60 11.43 9.22
CA PHE A 27 2.69 11.19 10.35
C PHE A 27 2.23 12.49 11.04
N ASP A 28 2.61 13.66 10.55
CA ASP A 28 2.41 14.95 11.23
C ASP A 28 0.92 15.33 11.33
N ASP A 29 0.10 14.89 10.36
CA ASP A 29 -1.32 15.21 10.31
C ASP A 29 -2.19 14.29 11.21
N GLU A 30 -1.65 13.19 11.73
CA GLU A 30 -2.41 12.21 12.49
C GLU A 30 -2.35 12.49 14.00
N ARG A 31 -3.32 13.27 14.47
CA ARG A 31 -3.43 13.72 15.88
C ARG A 31 -3.92 12.65 16.85
N LEU A 32 -4.57 11.60 16.34
CA LEU A 32 -5.14 10.53 17.15
C LEU A 32 -4.06 9.47 17.44
N PRO A 33 -3.62 9.27 18.70
CA PRO A 33 -2.49 8.37 19.00
C PRO A 33 -2.70 6.94 18.47
N ALA A 34 -3.92 6.42 18.58
CA ALA A 34 -4.28 5.09 18.10
C ALA A 34 -4.15 4.96 16.57
N LYS A 35 -4.63 5.97 15.82
CA LYS A 35 -4.52 5.98 14.36
C LYS A 35 -3.08 6.18 13.91
N ASN A 36 -2.34 7.06 14.59
CA ASN A 36 -0.92 7.32 14.33
C ASN A 36 -0.11 6.02 14.46
N THR A 37 -0.33 5.30 15.56
CA THR A 37 0.30 4.00 15.81
C THR A 37 -0.08 2.98 14.75
N ALA A 38 -1.37 2.89 14.39
CA ALA A 38 -1.85 1.95 13.37
C ALA A 38 -1.24 2.21 11.97
N ARG A 39 -0.98 3.48 11.61
CA ARG A 39 -0.28 3.83 10.36
C ARG A 39 1.20 3.44 10.41
N ARG A 40 1.88 3.75 11.52
CA ARG A 40 3.30 3.40 11.72
C ARG A 40 3.53 1.88 11.72
N THR A 41 2.55 1.09 12.14
CA THR A 41 2.67 -0.38 12.13
C THR A 41 2.32 -1.02 10.78
N GLN A 42 1.81 -0.26 9.80
CA GLN A 42 1.36 -0.80 8.51
C GLN A 42 2.49 -1.49 7.71
N PRO A 43 3.74 -0.98 7.65
CA PRO A 43 4.84 -1.64 6.95
C PRO A 43 5.24 -2.99 7.56
N PHE A 44 4.90 -3.22 8.84
CA PHE A 44 5.18 -4.49 9.52
C PHE A 44 4.16 -5.57 9.21
N SER A 45 3.07 -5.22 8.50
CA SER A 45 2.12 -6.21 8.03
C SER A 45 2.79 -7.11 6.98
N SER A 46 2.58 -8.40 7.14
CA SER A 46 3.06 -9.44 6.23
C SER A 46 2.51 -9.19 4.82
N THR A 47 3.32 -8.58 3.95
CA THR A 47 2.98 -8.31 2.54
C THR A 47 4.06 -8.90 1.65
N GLU A 48 3.68 -9.31 0.44
CA GLU A 48 4.64 -9.65 -0.61
C GLU A 48 4.87 -8.38 -1.42
N VAL A 49 6.12 -7.93 -1.55
CA VAL A 49 6.44 -6.81 -2.44
C VAL A 49 6.25 -7.29 -3.88
N THR A 50 5.41 -6.59 -4.65
CA THR A 50 5.02 -7.02 -5.99
C THR A 50 5.72 -6.23 -7.07
N ILE A 51 5.30 -4.98 -7.28
CA ILE A 51 5.76 -4.11 -8.37
C ILE A 51 5.83 -2.67 -7.89
N GLU A 52 6.81 -1.93 -8.41
CA GLU A 52 6.91 -0.48 -8.22
C GLU A 52 6.12 0.23 -9.32
N ILE A 53 5.35 1.26 -8.95
CA ILE A 53 4.50 2.02 -9.88
C ILE A 53 4.94 3.48 -9.84
N ASP A 54 5.23 4.05 -11.01
CA ASP A 54 5.47 5.49 -11.13
C ASP A 54 4.19 6.24 -10.77
N ARG A 55 4.29 7.24 -9.88
CA ARG A 55 3.16 8.09 -9.48
C ARG A 55 2.44 8.73 -10.66
N LYS A 56 3.09 8.92 -11.80
CA LYS A 56 2.47 9.43 -13.04
C LYS A 56 1.44 8.48 -13.66
N LEU A 57 1.48 7.20 -13.30
CA LEU A 57 0.53 6.18 -13.75
C LEU A 57 -0.67 6.05 -12.80
N VAL A 58 -0.76 6.91 -11.78
CA VAL A 58 -1.82 6.86 -10.76
C VAL A 58 -2.67 8.12 -10.83
N ASP A 59 -3.93 7.91 -11.16
CA ASP A 59 -4.96 8.94 -11.12
C ASP A 59 -5.71 8.88 -9.78
N VAL A 60 -5.73 10.01 -9.07
CA VAL A 60 -6.54 10.16 -7.86
C VAL A 60 -7.95 10.59 -8.26
N ILE A 61 -8.90 9.66 -8.15
CA ILE A 61 -10.31 9.91 -8.42
C ILE A 61 -11.06 10.29 -7.14
N PRO A 62 -12.05 11.21 -7.20
CA PRO A 62 -12.88 11.55 -6.05
C PRO A 62 -13.71 10.35 -5.57
N ASP A 63 -13.94 10.29 -4.26
CA ASP A 63 -14.85 9.31 -3.68
C ASP A 63 -16.29 9.46 -4.17
N LEU A 64 -16.98 8.34 -4.37
CA LEU A 64 -18.41 8.31 -4.59
C LEU A 64 -19.14 8.49 -3.26
N ARG A 65 -19.84 9.63 -3.14
CA ARG A 65 -20.58 10.01 -1.93
C ARG A 65 -22.05 10.24 -2.26
N THR A 66 -22.92 10.08 -1.26
CA THR A 66 -24.31 10.56 -1.38
C THR A 66 -24.34 12.08 -1.55
N THR A 67 -25.40 12.61 -2.16
CA THR A 67 -25.56 14.06 -2.38
C THR A 67 -25.59 14.86 -1.07
N ASP A 68 -26.01 14.24 0.03
CA ASP A 68 -26.00 14.82 1.38
C ASP A 68 -24.65 14.65 2.12
N GLY A 69 -23.67 14.00 1.49
CA GLY A 69 -22.34 13.74 2.05
C GLY A 69 -22.30 12.72 3.20
N LYS A 70 -23.43 12.09 3.53
CA LYS A 70 -23.57 11.21 4.70
C LYS A 70 -22.84 9.88 4.56
N TYR A 71 -22.78 9.33 3.34
CA TYR A 71 -22.17 8.04 3.08
C TYR A 71 -21.09 8.15 2.01
N ASN A 72 -20.00 7.41 2.22
CA ASN A 72 -18.93 7.19 1.25
C ASN A 72 -18.98 5.72 0.81
N PHE A 73 -19.07 5.48 -0.50
CA PHE A 73 -19.15 4.14 -1.08
C PHE A 73 -17.81 3.61 -1.58
N THR A 74 -16.79 4.46 -1.69
CA THR A 74 -15.48 4.09 -2.26
C THR A 74 -14.32 4.29 -1.30
N ASP A 75 -14.60 4.44 0.00
CA ASP A 75 -13.55 4.58 1.01
C ASP A 75 -12.65 3.32 1.02
N GLY A 76 -11.38 3.51 0.67
CA GLY A 76 -10.38 2.45 0.67
C GLY A 76 -10.44 1.49 -0.51
N VAL A 77 -11.18 1.80 -1.58
CA VAL A 77 -11.19 1.01 -2.83
C VAL A 77 -10.69 1.83 -4.02
N GLY A 78 -10.16 1.13 -5.01
CA GLY A 78 -9.67 1.73 -6.25
C GLY A 78 -9.75 0.73 -7.40
N GLN A 79 -9.35 1.18 -8.59
CA GLN A 79 -9.32 0.36 -9.79
C GLN A 79 -7.89 0.26 -10.31
N ILE A 80 -7.57 -0.89 -10.90
CA ILE A 80 -6.30 -1.15 -11.57
C ILE A 80 -6.55 -1.65 -12.99
N SER A 81 -5.60 -1.39 -13.88
CA SER A 81 -5.68 -1.94 -15.24
C SER A 81 -5.49 -3.46 -15.22
N SER A 82 -6.01 -4.14 -16.25
CA SER A 82 -5.79 -5.58 -16.41
C SER A 82 -4.31 -5.92 -16.51
N ASP A 83 -3.52 -5.09 -17.21
CA ASP A 83 -2.08 -5.31 -17.36
C ASP A 83 -1.37 -5.24 -16.01
N LEU A 84 -1.75 -4.28 -15.14
CA LEU A 84 -1.19 -4.17 -13.79
C LEU A 84 -1.53 -5.41 -12.96
N ASN A 85 -2.76 -5.92 -13.07
CA ASN A 85 -3.20 -7.14 -12.42
C ASN A 85 -2.33 -8.34 -12.86
N HIS A 86 -2.15 -8.55 -14.16
CA HIS A 86 -1.28 -9.63 -14.68
C HIS A 86 0.17 -9.49 -14.21
N MET A 87 0.71 -8.26 -14.15
CA MET A 87 2.06 -8.01 -13.65
C MET A 87 2.22 -8.36 -12.17
N ILE A 88 1.25 -7.99 -11.32
CA ILE A 88 1.22 -8.34 -9.89
C ILE A 88 1.23 -9.86 -9.71
N HIS A 89 0.38 -10.58 -10.44
CA HIS A 89 0.31 -12.03 -10.32
C HIS A 89 1.59 -12.72 -10.79
N LYS A 90 2.17 -12.25 -11.90
CA LYS A 90 3.47 -12.74 -12.39
C LYS A 90 4.58 -12.52 -11.37
N SER A 91 4.59 -11.40 -10.64
CA SER A 91 5.63 -11.11 -9.63
C SER A 91 5.58 -12.06 -8.43
N ILE A 92 4.40 -12.61 -8.11
CA ILE A 92 4.22 -13.60 -7.02
C ILE A 92 4.25 -15.06 -7.52
N GLY A 93 4.64 -15.28 -8.77
CA GLY A 93 4.78 -16.62 -9.37
C GLY A 93 3.47 -17.25 -9.85
N ILE A 94 2.40 -16.46 -9.99
CA ILE A 94 1.15 -16.90 -10.61
C ILE A 94 1.23 -16.61 -12.10
N HIS A 95 1.38 -17.67 -12.89
CA HIS A 95 1.39 -17.59 -14.36
C HIS A 95 -0.02 -17.87 -14.88
N VAL A 96 -0.52 -16.94 -15.67
CA VAL A 96 -1.86 -16.95 -16.29
C VAL A 96 -1.67 -16.64 -17.77
N GLU A 97 -2.42 -17.31 -18.63
CA GLU A 97 -2.33 -17.05 -20.05
C GLU A 97 -2.94 -15.68 -20.40
N LYS A 98 -2.48 -15.10 -21.52
CA LYS A 98 -2.95 -13.80 -21.98
C LYS A 98 -4.43 -13.90 -22.35
N GLY A 99 -5.30 -13.26 -21.55
CA GLY A 99 -6.75 -13.30 -21.74
C GLY A 99 -7.51 -13.99 -20.61
N GLU A 100 -6.81 -14.65 -19.68
CA GLU A 100 -7.43 -15.22 -18.49
C GLU A 100 -7.54 -14.17 -17.37
N TYR A 101 -8.70 -14.16 -16.69
CA TYR A 101 -8.94 -13.35 -15.51
C TYR A 101 -8.19 -13.93 -14.32
N VAL A 102 -7.31 -13.13 -13.71
CA VAL A 102 -6.47 -13.59 -12.60
C VAL A 102 -7.12 -13.39 -11.25
N SER A 103 -7.69 -12.20 -11.02
CA SER A 103 -8.41 -11.85 -9.80
C SER A 103 -9.29 -10.63 -10.06
N SER A 104 -10.53 -10.66 -9.57
CA SER A 104 -11.46 -9.53 -9.68
C SER A 104 -11.21 -8.46 -8.60
N VAL A 105 -10.64 -8.85 -7.46
CA VAL A 105 -10.36 -7.98 -6.32
C VAL A 105 -9.02 -8.37 -5.71
N LEU A 106 -8.20 -7.38 -5.38
CA LEU A 106 -6.93 -7.55 -4.68
C LEU A 106 -6.94 -6.69 -3.41
N GLN A 107 -6.47 -7.26 -2.30
CA GLN A 107 -6.13 -6.47 -1.12
C GLN A 107 -4.66 -6.08 -1.23
N ILE A 108 -4.40 -4.79 -1.41
CA ILE A 108 -3.04 -4.25 -1.61
C ILE A 108 -2.69 -3.22 -0.55
N ARG A 109 -1.40 -2.91 -0.46
CA ARG A 109 -0.87 -1.71 0.17
C ARG A 109 -0.19 -0.91 -0.92
N TYR A 110 -0.64 0.33 -1.12
CA TYR A 110 -0.10 1.23 -2.12
C TYR A 110 -0.17 2.66 -1.58
N GLY A 111 1.00 3.27 -1.35
CA GLY A 111 1.11 4.54 -0.65
C GLY A 111 0.82 4.45 0.86
N GLY A 112 1.35 5.41 1.61
CA GLY A 112 1.21 5.60 3.05
C GLY A 112 1.34 7.08 3.38
#